data_AF-A0A954PQL1-F1
#
_entry.id   AF-A0A954PQL1-F1
#
_cell.length_a   1.000
_cell.length_b   1.000
_cell.length_c   1.000
_cell.angle_alpha   90.00
_cell.angle_beta   90.00
_cell.angle_gamma   90.00
#
_symmetry.space_group_name_H-M   'P 1'
#
loop_
_entity.id
_entity.type
_entity.pdbx_description
1 polymer ?
#
loop_
_entity_poly.entity_id
_entity_poly.type
_entity_poly.pdbx_seq_one_letter_code
_entity_poly.pdbx_strand_id
1 'polypeptide(L)'
;MLTLADYAVIALYLIGTIWIGMAIGMRLKTGTDFFLGGRRLPWWAIGMSLVATDIGGTDIIGVGGAAYSHGLAVANFEWIGCIPAMIVA
;
A
#
# COMPACT_ATOMS: atom_id res chain seq x y z
N MET A 1 17.45 -20.59 -5.51
CA MET A 1 18.47 -19.68 -4.93
C MET A 1 18.25 -18.31 -5.54
N LEU A 2 18.26 -17.25 -4.74
CA LEU A 2 18.08 -15.89 -5.25
C LEU A 2 19.28 -15.50 -6.11
N THR A 3 19.02 -14.86 -7.24
CA THR A 3 20.05 -14.35 -8.15
C THR A 3 20.56 -12.99 -7.66
N LEU A 4 21.72 -12.57 -8.16
CA LEU A 4 22.25 -11.22 -7.88
C LEU A 4 21.27 -10.11 -8.30
N ALA A 5 20.51 -10.35 -9.37
CA ALA A 5 19.49 -9.42 -9.85
C ALA A 5 18.35 -9.26 -8.84
N ASP A 6 17.89 -10.35 -8.20
CA ASP A 6 16.83 -10.30 -7.19
C ASP A 6 17.24 -9.45 -5.98
N TYR A 7 18.47 -9.62 -5.50
CA TYR A 7 19.01 -8.80 -4.42
C TYR A 7 19.15 -7.33 -4.81
N ALA A 8 19.55 -7.05 -6.05
CA ALA A 8 19.65 -5.68 -6.55
C ALA A 8 18.28 -4.99 -6.58
N VAL A 9 17.22 -5.69 -7.01
CA VAL A 9 15.84 -5.17 -7.02
C VAL A 9 15.35 -4.87 -5.60
N ILE A 10 15.59 -5.78 -4.64
CA ILE A 10 15.23 -5.57 -3.23
C ILE A 10 15.96 -4.36 -2.65
N ALA A 11 17.28 -4.26 -2.87
CA ALA A 11 18.07 -3.15 -2.38
C ALA A 11 17.59 -1.81 -2.97
N LEU A 12 17.31 -1.76 -4.27
CA LEU A 12 16.79 -0.57 -4.93
C LEU A 12 15.42 -0.16 -4.39
N TYR A 13 14.52 -1.12 -4.15
CA TYR A 13 13.21 -0.87 -3.56
C TYR A 13 13.31 -0.27 -2.15
N LEU A 14 14.15 -0.84 -1.29
CA LEU A 14 14.35 -0.34 0.08
C LEU A 14 14.97 1.05 0.11
N ILE A 15 16.00 1.28 -0.71
CA ILE A 15 16.64 2.60 -0.80
C ILE A 15 15.66 3.63 -1.37
N GLY A 16 14.91 3.28 -2.41
CA GLY A 16 13.92 4.15 -3.03
C GLY A 16 12.79 4.56 -2.07
N THR A 17 12.25 3.60 -1.32
CA THR A 17 11.17 3.88 -0.33
C THR A 17 11.65 4.78 0.80
N ILE A 18 12.84 4.53 1.35
CA ILE A 18 13.45 5.40 2.38
C ILE A 18 13.70 6.80 1.81
N TRP A 19 14.26 6.89 0.61
CA TRP A 19 14.56 8.17 -0.03
C TRP A 19 13.31 9.01 -0.28
N ILE A 20 12.22 8.42 -0.78
CA ILE A 20 10.93 9.10 -0.95
C ILE A 20 10.39 9.59 0.39
N GLY A 21 10.42 8.73 1.41
CA GLY A 21 9.98 9.08 2.76
C GLY A 21 10.75 10.27 3.35
N MET A 22 12.07 10.28 3.21
CA MET A 22 12.91 11.41 3.63
C MET A 22 12.63 12.68 2.81
N ALA A 23 12.52 12.56 1.48
CA ALA A 23 12.30 13.70 0.59
C ALA A 23 10.98 14.43 0.88
N ILE A 24 9.91 13.69 1.22
CA ILE A 24 8.62 14.24 1.63
C ILE A 24 8.70 14.72 3.08
N GLY A 25 9.32 13.92 3.97
CA GLY A 25 9.60 14.23 5.37
C GLY A 25 10.20 15.62 5.59
N MET A 26 11.22 15.97 4.79
CA MET A 26 11.91 17.26 4.87
C MET A 26 11.04 18.46 4.47
N ARG A 27 9.91 18.26 3.79
CA ARG A 27 9.00 19.34 3.34
C ARG A 27 7.89 19.64 4.34
N LEU A 28 7.70 18.77 5.34
CA LEU A 28 6.67 18.88 6.36
C LEU A 28 7.13 19.86 7.45
N LYS A 29 6.43 20.99 7.60
CA LYS A 29 6.80 22.06 8.56
C LYS A 29 5.87 22.16 9.76
N THR A 30 4.63 21.67 9.62
CA THR A 30 3.59 21.77 10.64
C THR A 30 2.90 20.42 10.85
N GLY A 31 2.30 20.21 12.03
CA GLY A 31 1.48 19.02 12.29
C GLY A 31 0.28 18.92 11.33
N THR A 32 -0.27 20.05 10.90
CA THR A 32 -1.33 20.07 9.87
C THR A 32 -0.84 19.57 8.52
N ASP A 33 0.40 19.87 8.13
CA ASP A 33 0.96 19.31 6.88
C ASP A 33 1.14 17.79 7.00
N PHE A 34 1.50 17.30 8.18
CA PHE A 34 1.69 15.88 8.46
C PHE A 34 0.37 15.11 8.46
N PHE A 35 -0.66 15.62 9.13
CA PHE A 35 -1.95 14.91 9.26
C PHE A 35 -2.91 15.14 8.08
N LEU A 36 -2.92 16.33 7.47
CA LEU A 36 -3.86 16.64 6.37
C LEU A 36 -3.20 16.56 4.99
N GLY A 37 -1.91 16.23 4.89
CA GLY A 37 -1.18 16.17 3.61
C GLY A 37 -1.24 17.50 2.83
N GLY A 38 -1.30 18.62 3.55
CA GLY A 38 -1.47 19.96 2.98
C GLY A 38 -2.82 20.20 2.27
N ARG A 39 -3.82 19.33 2.45
CA ARG A 39 -5.16 19.38 1.81
C ARG A 39 -5.13 19.40 0.28
N ARG A 40 -4.07 18.85 -0.32
CA ARG A 40 -3.84 18.84 -1.77
C ARG A 40 -3.88 17.44 -2.38
N LEU A 41 -4.07 16.41 -1.56
CA LEU A 41 -4.14 15.04 -2.02
C LEU A 41 -5.46 14.84 -2.79
N PRO A 42 -5.41 14.37 -4.06
CA PRO A 42 -6.63 14.02 -4.77
C PRO A 42 -7.26 12.77 -4.14
N TRP A 43 -8.59 12.69 -4.17
CA TRP A 43 -9.36 11.60 -3.54
C TRP A 43 -8.86 10.20 -3.93
N TRP A 44 -8.52 9.99 -5.20
CA TRP A 44 -8.02 8.69 -5.68
C TRP A 44 -6.69 8.29 -5.02
N ALA A 45 -5.83 9.25 -4.66
CA ALA A 45 -4.56 8.95 -4.00
C ALA A 45 -4.80 8.55 -2.53
N ILE A 46 -5.78 9.18 -1.89
CA ILE A 46 -6.21 8.84 -0.52
C ILE A 46 -6.83 7.43 -0.51
N GLY A 47 -7.75 7.16 -1.45
CA GLY A 47 -8.37 5.86 -1.60
C GLY A 47 -7.36 4.74 -1.86
N MET A 48 -6.41 4.94 -2.78
CA MET A 48 -5.35 3.95 -3.01
C MET A 48 -4.42 3.76 -1.80
N SER A 49 -4.14 4.83 -1.04
CA SER A 49 -3.33 4.72 0.18
C SER A 49 -4.01 3.89 1.26
N LEU A 50 -5.35 3.98 1.39
CA LEU A 50 -6.10 3.16 2.33
C LEU A 50 -6.00 1.68 1.98
N VAL A 51 -6.22 1.32 0.71
CA VAL A 51 -6.08 -0.06 0.22
C VAL A 51 -4.66 -0.58 0.43
N ALA A 52 -3.65 0.23 0.11
CA ALA A 52 -2.25 -0.14 0.31
C ALA A 52 -1.87 -0.32 1.79
N THR A 53 -2.60 0.31 2.71
CA THR A 53 -2.38 0.17 4.17
C THR A 53 -3.02 -1.11 4.71
N ASP A 54 -4.13 -1.53 4.10
CA ASP A 54 -4.82 -2.76 4.46
C ASP A 54 -4.06 -4.01 3.99
N ILE A 55 -3.51 -3.97 2.77
CA ILE A 55 -2.81 -5.11 2.17
C ILE A 55 -1.44 -5.34 2.82
N GLY A 56 -1.26 -6.53 3.40
CA GLY A 56 -0.02 -6.96 4.03
C GLY A 56 0.50 -8.33 3.57
N GLY A 57 1.52 -8.84 4.26
CA GLY A 57 2.08 -10.17 3.99
C GLY A 57 1.08 -11.31 4.19
N THR A 58 0.10 -11.10 5.07
CA THR A 58 -1.01 -12.03 5.30
C THR A 58 -1.93 -12.15 4.08
N ASP A 59 -2.16 -11.07 3.33
CA ASP A 59 -2.99 -11.14 2.14
C ASP A 59 -2.28 -11.91 1.02
N ILE A 60 -0.98 -11.68 0.85
CA ILE A 60 -0.19 -12.37 -0.18
C ILE A 60 -0.20 -13.89 0.02
N ILE A 61 0.00 -14.37 1.26
CA ILE A 61 0.12 -15.81 1.54
C ILE A 61 -1.23 -16.41 1.96
N GLY A 62 -1.94 -15.76 2.87
CA GLY A 62 -3.19 -16.23 3.48
C GLY A 62 -4.37 -16.16 2.53
N VAL A 63 -4.63 -15.00 1.91
CA VAL A 63 -5.71 -14.87 0.91
C VAL A 63 -5.37 -15.68 -0.33
N GLY A 64 -4.10 -15.73 -0.75
CA GLY A 64 -3.64 -16.63 -1.81
C GLY A 64 -3.91 -18.11 -1.53
N GLY A 65 -3.62 -18.58 -0.31
CA GLY A 65 -3.91 -19.95 0.12
C GLY A 65 -5.41 -20.24 0.25
N ALA A 66 -6.19 -19.27 0.73
CA ALA A 66 -7.64 -19.38 0.77
C ALA A 66 -8.24 -19.44 -0.64
N ALA A 67 -7.72 -18.65 -1.58
CA ALA A 67 -8.15 -18.67 -2.98
C ALA A 67 -7.82 -20.00 -3.67
N TYR A 68 -6.73 -20.67 -3.28
CA TYR A 68 -6.45 -22.04 -3.76
C TYR A 68 -7.55 -23.04 -3.34
N SER A 69 -8.08 -22.90 -2.13
CA SER A 69 -9.10 -23.82 -1.59
C SER A 69 -10.54 -23.44 -1.96
N HIS A 70 -10.83 -22.14 -2.05
CA HIS A 70 -12.20 -21.59 -2.18
C HIS A 70 -12.43 -20.79 -3.47
N GLY A 71 -11.41 -20.67 -4.33
CA GLY A 71 -11.49 -19.97 -5.60
C GLY A 71 -11.77 -18.47 -5.45
N LEU A 72 -12.46 -17.90 -6.44
CA LEU A 72 -12.77 -16.46 -6.51
C LEU A 72 -13.69 -15.99 -5.37
N ALA A 73 -14.36 -16.90 -4.65
CA ALA A 73 -15.27 -16.53 -3.56
C ALA A 73 -14.58 -15.69 -2.47
N VAL A 74 -13.29 -15.89 -2.25
CA VAL A 74 -12.48 -15.12 -1.27
C VAL A 74 -12.37 -13.63 -1.66
N ALA A 75 -12.47 -13.29 -2.95
CA ALA A 75 -12.43 -11.89 -3.39
C ALA A 75 -13.63 -11.07 -2.88
N ASN A 76 -14.73 -11.71 -2.43
CA ASN A 76 -15.87 -10.98 -1.86
C ASN A 76 -15.50 -10.17 -0.60
N PHE A 77 -14.49 -10.61 0.17
CA PHE A 77 -14.01 -9.86 1.33
C PHE A 77 -13.45 -8.49 0.90
N GLU A 78 -12.66 -8.47 -0.16
CA GLU A 78 -12.09 -7.24 -0.74
C GLU A 78 -13.13 -6.38 -1.45
N TRP A 79 -14.08 -6.99 -2.16
CA TRP A 79 -15.09 -6.28 -2.93
C TRP A 79 -16.08 -5.51 -2.03
N ILE A 80 -16.37 -6.03 -0.86
CA ILE A 80 -17.29 -5.41 0.11
C ILE A 80 -16.51 -4.51 1.09
N GLY A 81 -15.26 -4.84 1.41
CA GLY A 81 -14.41 -4.06 2.31
C GLY A 81 -13.70 -2.89 1.62
N CYS A 82 -12.65 -3.22 0.86
CA CYS A 82 -11.69 -2.25 0.32
C CYS A 82 -12.25 -1.36 -0.80
N ILE A 83 -13.04 -1.90 -1.72
CA ILE A 83 -13.54 -1.12 -2.88
C ILE A 83 -14.46 0.03 -2.42
N PRO A 84 -15.46 -0.19 -1.55
CA PRO A 84 -16.29 0.91 -1.05
C PRO A 84 -15.49 1.92 -0.22
N ALA A 85 -14.56 1.43 0.62
CA ALA A 85 -13.69 2.31 1.40
C ALA A 85 -12.86 3.24 0.52
N MET A 86 -12.32 2.75 -0.60
CA MET A 86 -11.57 3.53 -1.57
C MET A 86 -12.40 4.63 -2.25
N ILE A 87 -13.69 4.38 -2.50
CA ILE A 87 -14.59 5.33 -3.18
C ILE A 87 -15.05 6.44 -2.22
N VAL A 88 -15.17 6.13 -0.93
CA VAL A 88 -15.66 7.06 0.11
C VAL A 88 -14.54 7.96 0.68
N ALA A 89 -13.28 7.57 0.50
CA ALA A 89 -12.09 8.27 0.97
C ALA A 89 -11.84 9.63 0.29
#